data_AF-A9BYL7-F1
#
_entry.id   AF-A9BYL7-F1
#
_cell.length_a   1.000
_cell.length_b   1.000
_cell.length_c   1.000
_cell.angle_alpha   90.00
_cell.angle_beta   90.00
_cell.angle_gamma   90.00
#
_symmetry.space_group_name_H-M   'P 1'
#
loop_
_entity.id
_entity.type
_entity.pdbx_description
1 polymer ?
#
loop_
_entity_poly.entity_id
_entity_poly.type
_entity_poly.pdbx_seq_one_letter_code
_entity_poly.pdbx_strand_id
1 'polypeptide(L)'
;MQRVTPAEPFNPDPDARYLRECSRPGPVYEPEADGVPGGWLLMVVVVLVLLALTGCADAGAQEPQPTPQEQRVARAAARACEGLTPVFENGSLVCLKER
;
A
#
# COMPACT_ATOMS: atom_id res chain seq x y z
N MET A 1 -14.39 -26.07 -22.75
CA MET A 1 -13.59 -25.16 -21.89
C MET A 1 -12.26 -25.83 -21.62
N GLN A 2 -11.17 -25.31 -22.18
CA GLN A 2 -9.83 -25.87 -22.02
C GLN A 2 -9.25 -25.34 -20.71
N ARG A 3 -8.93 -26.22 -19.75
CA ARG A 3 -8.22 -25.81 -18.52
C ARG A 3 -6.77 -25.54 -18.89
N VAL A 4 -6.42 -24.27 -19.00
CA VAL A 4 -5.03 -23.81 -19.06
C VAL A 4 -4.50 -23.84 -17.64
N THR A 5 -3.63 -24.79 -17.34
CA THR A 5 -2.85 -24.75 -16.10
C THR A 5 -1.69 -23.80 -16.35
N PRO A 6 -1.61 -22.62 -15.70
CA PRO A 6 -0.47 -21.75 -15.87
C PRO A 6 0.80 -22.50 -15.43
N ALA A 7 1.80 -22.51 -16.29
CA ALA A 7 3.15 -22.94 -15.94
C ALA A 7 3.87 -21.74 -15.30
N GLU A 8 4.63 -22.01 -14.24
CA GLU A 8 5.54 -21.13 -13.47
C GLU A 8 4.96 -20.32 -12.30
N PRO A 9 5.83 -20.06 -11.30
CA PRO A 9 5.92 -20.86 -10.09
C PRO A 9 4.69 -20.61 -9.22
N PHE A 10 3.99 -21.68 -8.85
CA PHE A 10 2.93 -21.54 -7.87
C PHE A 10 3.50 -21.00 -6.57
N ASN A 11 2.79 -20.04 -5.98
CA ASN A 11 3.10 -19.51 -4.65
C ASN A 11 3.49 -20.67 -3.74
N PRO A 12 4.74 -20.74 -3.24
CA PRO A 12 5.22 -21.85 -2.42
C PRO A 12 4.55 -21.86 -1.03
N ASP A 13 3.66 -20.90 -0.78
CA ASP A 13 2.80 -20.83 0.39
C ASP A 13 2.07 -22.19 0.63
N PRO A 14 2.36 -22.85 1.77
CA PRO A 14 1.73 -24.12 2.11
C PRO A 14 0.21 -24.00 2.23
N ASP A 15 -0.33 -22.84 2.61
CA ASP A 15 -1.77 -22.63 2.74
C ASP A 15 -2.47 -22.64 1.37
N ALA A 16 -1.84 -22.00 0.38
CA ALA A 16 -2.32 -22.02 -1.00
C ALA A 16 -2.30 -23.43 -1.62
N ARG A 17 -1.38 -24.30 -1.15
CA ARG A 17 -1.34 -25.72 -1.53
C ARG A 17 -2.44 -26.53 -0.83
N TYR A 18 -2.62 -26.34 0.48
CA TYR A 18 -3.67 -27.03 1.25
C TYR A 18 -5.06 -26.78 0.68
N LEU A 19 -5.41 -25.53 0.37
CA LEU A 19 -6.69 -25.17 -0.22
C LEU A 19 -6.96 -25.87 -1.57
N ARG A 20 -5.91 -26.16 -2.35
CA ARG A 20 -6.03 -26.90 -3.61
C ARG A 20 -6.20 -28.40 -3.40
N GLU A 21 -5.49 -28.96 -2.43
CA GLU A 21 -5.64 -30.36 -2.05
C GLU A 21 -7.05 -30.62 -1.51
N CYS A 22 -7.61 -29.70 -0.70
CA CYS A 22 -9.02 -29.71 -0.26
C CYS A 22 -10.02 -29.65 -1.43
N SER A 23 -9.68 -28.98 -2.53
CA SER A 23 -10.54 -28.86 -3.72
C SER A 23 -10.53 -30.10 -4.63
N ARG A 24 -9.64 -31.07 -4.38
CA ARG A 24 -9.53 -32.31 -5.15
C ARG A 24 -10.27 -33.44 -4.43
N PRO A 25 -11.03 -34.29 -5.15
CA PRO A 25 -11.67 -35.43 -4.54
C PRO A 25 -10.62 -36.45 -4.07
N GLY A 26 -10.61 -36.76 -2.78
CA GLY A 26 -9.68 -37.70 -2.15
C GLY A 26 -9.49 -37.37 -0.65
N PRO A 27 -8.77 -38.23 0.11
CA PRO A 27 -8.39 -37.91 1.48
C PRO A 27 -7.43 -36.72 1.48
N VAL A 28 -7.78 -35.68 2.23
CA VAL A 28 -6.93 -34.52 2.48
C VAL A 28 -6.05 -34.84 3.67
N TYR A 29 -4.74 -34.70 3.52
CA TYR A 29 -3.78 -34.85 4.61
C TYR A 29 -3.41 -33.44 5.09
N GLU A 30 -3.61 -33.17 6.38
CA GLU A 30 -3.08 -31.94 6.98
C GLU A 30 -1.55 -32.05 7.03
N PRO A 31 -0.81 -31.03 6.56
CA PRO A 31 0.64 -31.05 6.72
C PRO A 31 0.97 -31.11 8.21
N GLU A 32 1.88 -32.03 8.60
CA GLU A 32 2.45 -32.03 9.94
C GLU A 32 3.05 -30.65 10.21
N ALA A 33 2.76 -30.07 11.38
CA ALA A 33 3.32 -28.79 11.83
C ALA A 33 4.83 -28.89 12.17
N ASP A 34 5.53 -29.81 11.51
CA ASP A 34 6.93 -30.14 11.70
C ASP A 34 7.79 -29.16 10.90
N GLY A 35 8.09 -28.01 11.50
CA GLY A 35 9.15 -27.17 10.96
C GLY A 35 9.20 -25.74 11.43
N VAL A 36 8.13 -25.20 12.03
CA VAL A 36 8.14 -23.82 12.51
C VAL A 36 8.28 -23.81 14.03
N PRO A 37 9.48 -23.55 14.58
CA PRO A 37 9.62 -23.43 16.02
C PRO A 37 8.69 -22.32 16.50
N GLY A 38 7.84 -22.57 17.50
CA GLY A 38 6.82 -21.62 17.95
C GLY A 38 7.36 -20.23 18.33
N GLY A 39 8.66 -20.12 18.62
CA GLY A 39 9.35 -18.85 18.84
C GLY A 39 9.51 -17.98 17.57
N TRP A 40 9.45 -18.55 16.37
CA TRP A 40 9.60 -17.80 15.13
C TRP A 40 8.42 -16.86 14.87
N LEU A 41 7.19 -17.36 15.08
CA LEU A 41 6.00 -16.52 14.97
C LEU A 41 6.03 -15.39 16.01
N LEU A 42 6.46 -15.68 17.24
CA LEU A 42 6.62 -14.67 18.28
C LEU A 42 7.67 -13.62 17.87
N MET A 43 8.81 -14.02 17.31
CA MET A 43 9.82 -13.11 16.79
C MET A 43 9.28 -12.21 15.68
N VAL A 44 8.53 -12.77 14.72
CA VAL A 44 7.89 -12.00 13.64
C VAL A 44 6.92 -10.98 14.22
N VAL A 45 6.07 -11.38 15.16
CA VAL A 45 5.12 -10.48 15.83
C VAL A 45 5.85 -9.35 16.57
N VAL A 46 6.92 -9.66 17.32
CA VAL A 46 7.72 -8.65 18.03
C VAL A 46 8.35 -7.66 17.05
N VAL A 47 8.90 -8.14 15.92
CA VAL A 47 9.48 -7.27 14.89
C VAL A 47 8.42 -6.35 14.28
N LEU A 48 7.23 -6.86 13.94
CA LEU A 48 6.13 -6.07 13.41
C LEU A 48 5.65 -4.99 14.40
N VAL A 49 5.57 -5.33 15.69
CA VAL A 49 5.22 -4.38 16.75
C VAL A 49 6.27 -3.27 16.87
N LEU A 50 7.56 -3.64 16.88
CA LEU A 50 8.64 -2.65 16.91
C LEU A 50 8.61 -1.73 15.69
N LEU A 51 8.41 -2.27 14.49
CA LEU A 51 8.25 -1.51 13.25
C LEU A 51 7.10 -0.51 13.33
N ALA A 52 5.93 -0.93 13.85
CA ALA A 52 4.78 -0.05 14.04
C ALA A 52 5.08 1.09 15.03
N LEU A 53 5.78 0.80 16.13
CA LEU A 53 6.16 1.80 17.13
C LEU A 53 7.21 2.78 16.59
N THR A 54 8.17 2.31 15.79
CA THR A 54 9.20 3.18 15.19
C THR A 54 8.69 3.96 13.98
N GLY A 55 7.69 3.44 13.25
CA GLY A 55 7.11 4.07 12.07
C GLY A 55 6.22 5.27 12.37
N CYS A 56 5.79 5.47 13.62
CA CYS A 56 5.03 6.65 14.03
C CYS A 56 5.89 7.89 14.31
N ALA A 57 7.22 7.78 14.36
CA ALA A 57 8.11 8.92 14.63
C ALA A 57 8.36 9.78 13.38
N ASP A 58 8.19 9.21 12.18
CA ASP A 58 8.44 9.89 10.90
C ASP A 58 7.21 9.77 9.97
N ALA A 59 6.01 9.86 10.58
CA ALA A 59 4.83 10.28 9.83
C ALA A 59 5.02 11.77 9.52
N GLY A 60 5.88 12.05 8.53
CA GLY A 60 6.11 13.37 7.99
C GLY A 60 4.77 14.09 7.89
N ALA A 61 4.71 15.26 8.54
CA ALA A 61 3.57 16.12 8.69
C ALA A 61 2.47 15.80 7.67
N GLN A 62 1.34 15.23 8.13
CA GLN A 62 0.12 15.35 7.37
C GLN A 62 -0.08 16.85 7.17
N GLU A 63 0.27 17.36 5.99
CA GLU A 63 -0.08 18.73 5.61
C GLU A 63 -1.57 18.85 5.91
N PRO A 64 -2.01 19.93 6.60
CA PRO A 64 -3.41 20.13 6.90
C PRO A 64 -4.20 19.90 5.62
N GLN A 65 -5.12 18.93 5.62
CA GLN A 65 -5.90 18.67 4.42
C GLN A 65 -6.55 20.00 4.00
N PRO A 66 -6.31 20.47 2.76
CA PRO A 66 -6.80 21.76 2.34
C PRO A 66 -8.31 21.73 2.44
N THR A 67 -8.86 22.73 3.10
CA THR A 67 -10.29 22.92 3.26
C THR A 67 -10.96 22.95 1.87
N PRO A 68 -12.27 22.62 1.78
CA PRO A 68 -12.99 22.70 0.51
C PRO A 68 -12.88 24.07 -0.17
N GLN A 69 -12.70 25.14 0.61
CA GLN A 69 -12.48 26.49 0.12
C GLN A 69 -11.10 26.66 -0.52
N GLU A 70 -10.03 26.21 0.15
CA GLU A 70 -8.66 26.26 -0.39
C GLU A 70 -8.54 25.45 -1.69
N GLN A 71 -9.20 24.28 -1.77
CA GLN A 71 -9.24 23.50 -3.00
C GLN A 71 -9.94 24.23 -4.15
N ARG A 72 -11.01 25.00 -3.87
CA ARG A 72 -11.70 25.81 -4.88
C ARG A 72 -10.81 26.94 -5.38
N VAL A 73 -10.10 27.62 -4.48
CA VAL A 73 -9.16 28.68 -4.82
C VAL A 73 -7.99 28.12 -5.65
N ALA A 74 -7.42 26.98 -5.26
CA ALA A 74 -6.35 26.33 -6.00
C ALA A 74 -6.78 25.93 -7.43
N ARG A 75 -7.99 25.38 -7.58
CA ARG A 75 -8.55 25.06 -8.91
C ARG A 75 -8.82 26.29 -9.75
N ALA A 76 -9.29 27.38 -9.15
CA ALA A 76 -9.50 28.65 -9.86
C ALA A 76 -8.17 29.27 -10.31
N ALA A 77 -7.16 29.24 -9.45
CA ALA A 77 -5.80 29.71 -9.74
C ALA A 77 -5.14 28.90 -10.86
N ALA A 78 -5.27 27.57 -10.85
CA ALA A 78 -4.76 26.71 -11.91
C ALA A 78 -5.41 26.98 -13.29
N ARG A 79 -6.69 27.36 -13.31
CA ARG A 79 -7.37 27.78 -14.55
C ARG A 79 -6.99 29.18 -15.01
N ALA A 80 -6.67 30.08 -14.07
CA ALA A 80 -6.24 31.44 -14.41
C ALA A 80 -4.82 31.47 -14.99
N CYS A 81 -3.98 30.50 -14.61
CA CYS A 81 -2.58 30.38 -15.02
C CYS A 81 -2.37 29.13 -15.91
N GLU A 82 -3.08 29.00 -17.03
CA GLU A 82 -2.91 27.85 -17.94
C GLU A 82 -1.45 27.75 -18.43
N GLY A 83 -0.79 26.62 -18.13
CA GLY A 83 0.61 26.38 -18.51
C GLY A 83 1.66 27.12 -17.66
N LEU A 84 1.25 27.73 -16.56
CA LEU A 84 2.11 28.45 -15.60
C LEU A 84 1.80 28.00 -14.17
N THR A 85 2.74 28.17 -13.26
CA THR A 85 2.58 27.85 -11.84
C THR A 85 2.00 29.06 -11.10
N PRO A 86 0.77 28.98 -10.56
CA PRO A 86 0.21 30.07 -9.77
C PRO A 86 0.92 30.17 -8.40
N VAL A 87 1.47 31.35 -8.09
CA VAL A 87 2.11 31.68 -6.81
C VAL A 87 1.43 32.90 -6.22
N PHE A 88 1.10 32.84 -4.93
CA PHE A 88 0.53 33.99 -4.23
C PHE A 88 1.66 34.85 -3.65
N GLU A 89 1.88 36.03 -4.24
CA GLU A 89 2.91 37.00 -3.82
C GLU A 89 2.29 38.38 -3.56
N ASN A 90 2.70 39.02 -2.47
CA ASN A 90 2.29 40.39 -2.11
C ASN A 90 0.76 40.62 -2.09
N GLY A 91 -0.02 39.60 -1.72
CA GLY A 91 -1.48 39.69 -1.67
C GLY A 91 -2.17 39.51 -3.04
N SER A 92 -1.43 39.11 -4.07
CA SER A 92 -1.94 38.90 -5.43
C SER A 92 -1.53 37.54 -5.99
N LEU A 93 -2.32 36.99 -6.90
CA LEU A 93 -1.99 35.77 -7.63
C LEU A 93 -1.11 36.11 -8.83
N VAL A 94 0.09 35.53 -8.90
CA VAL A 94 1.05 35.71 -9.99
C VAL A 94 1.26 34.37 -10.70
N CYS A 95 1.24 34.36 -12.02
CA CYS A 95 1.52 33.16 -12.81
C CYS A 95 3.01 33.13 -13.20
N LEU A 96 3.79 32.20 -12.64
CA LEU A 96 5.21 32.06 -12.93
C LEU A 96 5.46 30.92 -13.92
N LYS A 97 6.45 31.08 -14.80
CA LYS A 97 6.93 29.98 -15.64
C LYS A 97 7.98 29.19 -14.86
N GLU A 98 7.83 27.87 -14.77
CA GLU A 98 8.90 27.03 -14.21
C GLU A 98 10.19 27.24 -15.01
N ARG A 99 11.30 27.38 -14.28
CA ARG A 99 12.60 27.78 -14.81
C ARG A 99 13.44 26.59 -15.21
#